data_AF-A0A258U8X2-F1
#
_entry.id   AF-A0A258U8X2-F1
#
_cell.length_a   1.000
_cell.length_b   1.000
_cell.length_c   1.000
_cell.angle_alpha   90.00
_cell.angle_beta   90.00
_cell.angle_gamma   90.00
#
_symmetry.space_group_name_H-M   'P 1'
#
loop_
_entity.id
_entity.type
_entity.pdbx_description
1 polymer ?
#
loop_
_entity_poly.entity_id
_entity_poly.type
_entity_poly.pdbx_seq_one_letter_code
_entity_poly.pdbx_strand_id
1 'polypeptide(L)'
;MASAKDNFILRIGTFNSIIRPNLLDDIKLNSKALTETLHNEKVRMLRNGMSIIGFTILEDFIKRRIGEILKIIGTTGCNFNSLPDKLKEDVTFNALKGINNRAETLKRNSEDYITFIQNETGFISSTKNSVYELSEYSIGWDKSNLNSKDVSDILGNLNVEGGWNSIQRLSSIINCSILNPDQVFKNFAMNRHKSAHNTDADSLLTDLESFIDQSKIIAFCFDSLICKSLSYIRSNNTNFLNLTLKTKPLDIKFRYLNEVSGKWKEFANNNFSRAFRSNSDYMTILNEAKLRAQSNNEVLLIKFESNAIRDWYNFQ
;
A
#
# COMPACT_ATOMS: atom_id res chain seq x y z
N MET A 1 -3.63 8.03 -15.73
CA MET A 1 -3.89 6.70 -15.14
C MET A 1 -4.03 6.90 -13.63
N ALA A 2 -5.00 6.27 -12.96
CA ALA A 2 -5.19 6.42 -11.51
C ALA A 2 -4.00 5.81 -10.73
N SER A 3 -3.58 6.43 -9.62
CA SER A 3 -2.44 5.94 -8.83
C SER A 3 -2.74 4.60 -8.14
N ALA A 4 -1.70 3.89 -7.71
CA ALA A 4 -1.81 2.67 -6.91
C ALA A 4 -2.65 2.92 -5.66
N LYS A 5 -2.47 4.08 -5.01
CA LYS A 5 -3.26 4.51 -3.86
C LYS A 5 -4.74 4.68 -4.21
N ASP A 6 -5.05 5.40 -5.28
CA ASP A 6 -6.45 5.66 -5.65
C ASP A 6 -7.19 4.35 -6.01
N ASN A 7 -6.50 3.45 -6.73
CA ASN A 7 -7.03 2.11 -7.03
C ASN A 7 -7.24 1.28 -5.75
N PHE A 8 -6.31 1.35 -4.80
CA PHE A 8 -6.44 0.67 -3.51
C PHE A 8 -7.63 1.20 -2.70
N ILE A 9 -7.74 2.52 -2.54
CA ILE A 9 -8.85 3.16 -1.81
C ILE A 9 -10.20 2.82 -2.45
N LEU A 10 -10.28 2.88 -3.77
CA LEU A 10 -11.50 2.50 -4.49
C LEU A 10 -11.85 1.02 -4.22
N ARG A 11 -10.91 0.10 -4.44
CA ARG A 11 -11.16 -1.34 -4.30
C ARG A 11 -11.47 -1.75 -2.87
N ILE A 12 -10.76 -1.21 -1.87
CA ILE A 12 -11.06 -1.50 -0.46
C ILE A 12 -12.39 -0.87 -0.03
N GLY A 13 -12.79 0.26 -0.63
CA GLY A 13 -14.11 0.85 -0.47
C GLY A 13 -15.22 -0.07 -1.01
N THR A 14 -15.05 -0.59 -2.23
CA THR A 14 -15.95 -1.59 -2.82
C THR A 14 -15.98 -2.88 -2.00
N PHE A 15 -14.82 -3.33 -1.51
CA PHE A 15 -14.72 -4.49 -0.62
C PHE A 15 -15.54 -4.29 0.67
N ASN A 16 -15.42 -3.11 1.29
CA ASN A 16 -16.20 -2.74 2.47
C ASN A 16 -17.70 -2.65 2.18
N SER A 17 -18.12 -2.13 1.01
CA SER A 17 -19.55 -2.08 0.66
C SER A 17 -20.16 -3.46 0.44
N ILE A 18 -19.37 -4.45 0.02
CA ILE A 18 -19.83 -5.85 -0.10
C ILE A 18 -19.98 -6.49 1.29
N ILE A 19 -19.06 -6.20 2.21
CA ILE A 19 -19.08 -6.76 3.58
C ILE A 19 -20.19 -6.10 4.41
N ARG A 20 -20.41 -4.80 4.21
CA ARG A 20 -21.41 -3.98 4.89
C ARG A 20 -22.39 -3.44 3.84
N PRO A 21 -23.27 -4.31 3.30
CA PRO A 21 -24.22 -3.90 2.28
C PRO A 21 -25.25 -2.92 2.83
N ASN A 22 -25.55 -1.89 2.04
CA ASN A 22 -26.52 -0.85 2.38
C ASN A 22 -27.80 -0.94 1.55
N LEU A 23 -27.83 -1.78 0.49
CA LEU A 23 -29.01 -1.99 -0.33
C LEU A 23 -29.83 -3.17 0.20
N LEU A 24 -31.14 -3.11 0.03
CA LEU A 24 -32.07 -4.12 0.56
C LEU A 24 -31.84 -5.51 -0.06
N ASP A 25 -31.48 -5.54 -1.35
CA ASP A 25 -31.36 -6.75 -2.15
C ASP A 25 -29.95 -7.38 -2.12
N ASP A 26 -29.00 -6.74 -1.44
CA ASP A 26 -27.63 -7.25 -1.32
C ASP A 26 -27.57 -8.46 -0.38
N ILE A 27 -26.78 -9.46 -0.76
CA ILE A 27 -26.56 -10.65 0.07
C ILE A 27 -25.74 -10.26 1.31
N LYS A 28 -26.36 -10.37 2.49
CA LYS A 28 -25.65 -10.24 3.77
C LYS A 28 -24.76 -11.45 4.00
N LEU A 29 -23.47 -11.21 4.26
CA LEU A 29 -22.47 -12.25 4.51
C LEU A 29 -22.52 -12.86 5.93
N ASN A 30 -23.63 -12.69 6.63
CA ASN A 30 -23.88 -13.32 7.92
C ASN A 30 -24.48 -14.71 7.72
N SER A 31 -23.98 -15.69 8.46
CA SER A 31 -24.64 -16.99 8.58
C SER A 31 -25.99 -16.84 9.27
N LYS A 32 -26.96 -17.65 8.86
CA LYS A 32 -28.29 -17.77 9.48
C LYS A 32 -28.33 -19.02 10.38
N ALA A 33 -29.52 -19.38 10.85
CA ALA A 33 -29.75 -20.63 11.57
C ALA A 33 -29.17 -21.84 10.81
N LEU A 34 -28.77 -22.90 11.53
CA LEU A 34 -28.15 -24.10 10.93
C LEU A 34 -29.06 -24.81 9.93
N THR A 35 -30.37 -24.63 10.03
CA THR A 35 -31.38 -25.14 9.10
C THR A 35 -31.35 -24.45 7.73
N GLU A 36 -30.80 -23.23 7.65
CA GLU A 36 -30.69 -22.42 6.43
C GLU A 36 -29.45 -22.82 5.61
N THR A 37 -29.34 -24.10 5.29
CA THR A 37 -28.15 -24.71 4.67
C THR A 37 -27.73 -24.02 3.36
N LEU A 38 -28.67 -23.77 2.45
CA LEU A 38 -28.39 -23.13 1.16
C LEU A 38 -27.85 -21.70 1.31
N HIS A 39 -28.39 -20.91 2.24
CA HIS A 39 -27.90 -19.55 2.49
C HIS A 39 -26.49 -19.59 3.07
N ASN A 40 -26.26 -20.46 4.06
CA ASN A 40 -24.96 -20.59 4.73
C ASN A 40 -23.87 -21.05 3.76
N GLU A 41 -24.17 -21.99 2.86
CA GLU A 41 -23.24 -22.41 1.80
C GLU A 41 -22.90 -21.27 0.82
N LYS A 42 -23.90 -20.51 0.37
CA LYS A 42 -23.67 -19.33 -0.49
C LYS A 42 -22.78 -18.31 0.19
N VAL A 43 -23.06 -17.98 1.44
CA VAL A 43 -22.28 -17.03 2.23
C VAL A 43 -20.85 -17.54 2.44
N ARG A 44 -20.66 -18.83 2.75
CA ARG A 44 -19.32 -19.43 2.89
C ARG A 44 -18.50 -19.26 1.62
N MET A 45 -19.06 -19.60 0.46
CA MET A 45 -18.39 -19.45 -0.83
C MET A 45 -18.03 -17.99 -1.10
N LEU A 46 -18.94 -17.05 -0.84
CA LEU A 46 -18.69 -15.62 -1.01
C LEU A 46 -17.59 -15.12 -0.07
N ARG A 47 -17.59 -15.52 1.21
CA ARG A 47 -16.55 -15.12 2.18
C ARG A 47 -15.18 -15.65 1.77
N ASN A 48 -15.07 -16.87 1.26
CA ASN A 48 -13.82 -17.42 0.73
C ASN A 48 -13.32 -16.62 -0.48
N GLY A 49 -14.21 -16.30 -1.42
CA GLY A 49 -13.88 -15.42 -2.56
C GLY A 49 -13.37 -14.06 -2.10
N MET A 50 -14.03 -13.46 -1.11
CA MET A 50 -13.63 -12.18 -0.53
C MET A 50 -12.28 -12.26 0.19
N SER A 51 -11.98 -13.35 0.89
CA SER A 51 -10.66 -13.56 1.50
C SER A 51 -9.52 -13.52 0.48
N ILE A 52 -9.73 -14.13 -0.70
CA ILE A 52 -8.77 -14.11 -1.82
C ILE A 52 -8.64 -12.70 -2.40
N ILE A 53 -9.76 -12.04 -2.67
CA ILE A 53 -9.79 -10.70 -3.26
C ILE A 53 -9.13 -9.68 -2.33
N GLY A 54 -9.43 -9.74 -1.03
CA GLY A 54 -8.88 -8.85 -0.02
C GLY A 54 -7.36 -8.82 -0.06
N PHE A 55 -6.71 -9.97 0.12
CA PHE A 55 -5.25 -10.05 0.05
C PHE A 55 -4.69 -9.58 -1.28
N THR A 56 -5.36 -9.92 -2.39
CA THR A 56 -4.96 -9.49 -3.74
C THR A 56 -4.97 -7.96 -3.89
N ILE A 57 -5.94 -7.25 -3.27
CA ILE A 57 -6.01 -5.78 -3.28
C ILE A 57 -4.78 -5.17 -2.57
N LEU A 58 -4.44 -5.66 -1.38
CA LEU A 58 -3.28 -5.16 -0.62
C LEU A 58 -1.95 -5.49 -1.33
N GLU A 59 -1.84 -6.68 -1.88
CA GLU A 59 -0.66 -7.11 -2.63
C GLU A 59 -0.43 -6.25 -3.88
N ASP A 60 -1.48 -6.07 -4.70
CA ASP A 60 -1.42 -5.25 -5.91
C ASP A 60 -1.07 -3.80 -5.58
N PHE A 61 -1.59 -3.26 -4.46
CA PHE A 61 -1.19 -1.95 -3.96
C PHE A 61 0.32 -1.88 -3.69
N ILE A 62 0.88 -2.82 -2.92
CA ILE A 62 2.31 -2.83 -2.59
C ILE A 62 3.17 -2.88 -3.87
N LYS A 63 2.87 -3.80 -4.80
CA LYS A 63 3.61 -3.97 -6.05
C LYS A 63 3.54 -2.75 -6.97
N ARG A 64 2.33 -2.22 -7.18
CA ARG A 64 2.16 -1.03 -8.03
C ARG A 64 2.79 0.19 -7.39
N ARG A 65 2.67 0.33 -6.07
CA ARG A 65 3.18 1.50 -5.38
C ARG A 65 4.71 1.54 -5.39
N ILE A 66 5.40 0.41 -5.20
CA ILE A 66 6.86 0.38 -5.39
C ILE A 66 7.24 0.71 -6.84
N GLY A 67 6.49 0.20 -7.83
CA GLY A 67 6.70 0.55 -9.24
C GLY A 67 6.56 2.06 -9.53
N GLU A 68 5.58 2.73 -8.92
CA GLU A 68 5.45 4.19 -8.98
C GLU A 68 6.65 4.91 -8.36
N ILE A 69 7.13 4.47 -7.19
CA ILE A 69 8.32 5.05 -6.56
C ILE A 69 9.55 4.89 -7.46
N LEU A 70 9.75 3.72 -8.06
CA LEU A 70 10.87 3.47 -8.99
C LEU A 70 10.83 4.39 -10.20
N LYS A 71 9.65 4.57 -10.82
CA LYS A 71 9.48 5.53 -11.92
C LYS A 71 9.85 6.95 -11.50
N ILE A 72 9.43 7.37 -10.29
CA ILE A 72 9.78 8.71 -9.79
C ILE A 72 11.30 8.83 -9.57
N ILE A 73 11.96 7.80 -9.00
CA ILE A 73 13.42 7.79 -8.80
C ILE A 73 14.16 8.10 -10.11
N GLY A 74 13.79 7.45 -11.22
CA GLY A 74 14.38 7.71 -12.54
C GLY A 74 14.27 9.18 -12.99
N THR A 75 13.24 9.89 -12.54
CA THR A 75 13.02 11.33 -12.86
C THR A 75 13.62 12.31 -11.86
N THR A 76 14.23 11.86 -10.76
CA THR A 76 14.74 12.76 -9.70
C THR A 76 16.06 13.46 -10.05
N GLY A 77 16.75 13.04 -11.10
CA GLY A 77 18.10 13.54 -11.44
C GLY A 77 19.21 12.98 -10.54
N CYS A 78 18.91 12.03 -9.64
CA CYS A 78 19.91 11.30 -8.88
C CYS A 78 20.70 10.38 -9.80
N ASN A 79 22.04 10.43 -9.78
CA ASN A 79 22.87 9.56 -10.61
C ASN A 79 22.66 8.09 -10.21
N PHE A 80 22.44 7.21 -11.19
CA PHE A 80 22.22 5.79 -10.96
C PHE A 80 23.31 5.15 -10.08
N ASN A 81 24.57 5.51 -10.30
CA ASN A 81 25.70 4.97 -9.55
C ASN A 81 25.71 5.38 -8.07
N SER A 82 25.04 6.48 -7.73
CA SER A 82 24.88 6.97 -6.37
C SER A 82 23.73 6.28 -5.62
N LEU A 83 22.88 5.50 -6.30
CA LEU A 83 21.86 4.71 -5.62
C LEU A 83 22.52 3.58 -4.79
N PRO A 84 21.89 3.16 -3.68
CA PRO A 84 22.36 2.03 -2.89
C PRO A 84 22.56 0.76 -3.74
N ASP A 85 23.63 0.00 -3.48
CA ASP A 85 24.00 -1.18 -4.27
C ASP A 85 22.86 -2.21 -4.38
N LYS A 86 22.14 -2.45 -3.29
CA LYS A 86 21.01 -3.39 -3.28
C LYS A 86 19.87 -2.91 -4.18
N LEU A 87 19.58 -1.61 -4.20
CA LEU A 87 18.58 -1.04 -5.09
C LEU A 87 19.03 -1.12 -6.55
N LYS A 88 20.31 -0.86 -6.84
CA LYS A 88 20.89 -1.04 -8.19
C LYS A 88 20.77 -2.48 -8.66
N GLU A 89 21.07 -3.45 -7.80
CA GLU A 89 20.91 -4.88 -8.09
C GLU A 89 19.45 -5.24 -8.39
N ASP A 90 18.51 -4.71 -7.60
CA ASP A 90 17.09 -4.99 -7.79
C ASP A 90 16.56 -4.50 -9.13
N VAL A 91 16.89 -3.27 -9.51
CA VAL A 91 16.39 -2.63 -10.73
C VAL A 91 17.15 -3.02 -11.99
N THR A 92 18.18 -3.87 -11.86
CA THR A 92 18.94 -4.43 -12.98
C THR A 92 18.79 -5.94 -13.05
N PHE A 93 19.39 -6.66 -12.10
CA PHE A 93 19.43 -8.12 -12.11
C PHE A 93 18.09 -8.74 -11.70
N ASN A 94 17.49 -8.30 -10.59
CA ASN A 94 16.21 -8.90 -10.16
C ASN A 94 15.03 -8.48 -11.05
N ALA A 95 15.12 -7.32 -11.71
CA ALA A 95 14.18 -6.90 -12.73
C ALA A 95 14.04 -7.92 -13.86
N LEU A 96 15.13 -8.58 -14.29
CA LEU A 96 15.05 -9.65 -15.30
C LEU A 96 14.14 -10.80 -14.86
N LYS A 97 14.14 -11.17 -13.58
CA LYS A 97 13.27 -12.23 -13.04
C LYS A 97 11.80 -11.81 -13.07
N GLY A 98 11.52 -10.57 -12.64
CA GLY A 98 10.16 -10.02 -12.64
C GLY A 98 9.59 -9.88 -14.06
N ILE A 99 10.39 -9.36 -14.98
CA ILE A 99 10.05 -9.24 -16.41
C ILE A 99 9.80 -10.64 -17.00
N ASN A 100 10.66 -11.62 -16.74
CA ASN A 100 10.47 -12.97 -17.27
C ASN A 100 9.17 -13.61 -16.77
N ASN A 101 8.88 -13.54 -15.47
CA ASN A 101 7.64 -14.09 -14.91
C ASN A 101 6.39 -13.42 -15.51
N ARG A 102 6.41 -12.09 -15.67
CA ARG A 102 5.32 -11.37 -16.32
C ARG A 102 5.17 -11.77 -17.78
N ALA A 103 6.28 -11.87 -18.52
CA ALA A 103 6.29 -12.28 -19.91
C ALA A 103 5.76 -13.70 -20.11
N GLU A 104 6.09 -14.65 -19.23
CA GLU A 104 5.50 -16.00 -19.25
C GLU A 104 3.98 -15.97 -19.07
N THR A 105 3.47 -15.08 -18.21
CA THR A 105 2.03 -14.90 -18.03
C THR A 105 1.37 -14.35 -19.29
N LEU A 106 1.96 -13.32 -19.92
CA LEU A 106 1.49 -12.76 -21.18
C LEU A 106 1.48 -13.83 -22.29
N LYS A 107 2.56 -14.62 -22.38
CA LYS A 107 2.68 -15.72 -23.33
C LYS A 107 1.58 -16.76 -23.16
N ARG A 108 1.26 -17.16 -21.92
CA ARG A 108 0.15 -18.10 -21.62
C ARG A 108 -1.22 -17.54 -22.03
N ASN A 109 -1.40 -16.22 -21.92
CA ASN A 109 -2.63 -15.54 -22.31
C ASN A 109 -2.70 -15.16 -23.80
N SER A 110 -1.72 -15.57 -24.61
CA SER A 110 -1.60 -15.16 -26.02
C SER A 110 -1.52 -13.64 -26.23
N GLU A 111 -0.91 -12.93 -25.28
CA GLU A 111 -0.62 -11.48 -25.34
C GLU A 111 0.80 -11.23 -25.90
N ASP A 112 1.10 -9.99 -26.33
CA ASP A 112 2.40 -9.62 -26.90
C ASP A 112 3.52 -9.52 -25.85
N TYR A 113 4.08 -10.68 -25.52
CA TYR A 113 5.17 -10.81 -24.55
C TYR A 113 6.53 -10.36 -25.11
N ILE A 114 6.72 -10.34 -26.44
CA ILE A 114 8.01 -9.98 -27.06
C ILE A 114 8.21 -8.47 -26.95
N THR A 115 7.23 -7.68 -27.38
CA THR A 115 7.27 -6.22 -27.26
C THR A 115 7.38 -5.79 -25.79
N PHE A 116 6.68 -6.50 -24.89
CA PHE A 116 6.82 -6.28 -23.45
C PHE A 116 8.27 -6.44 -22.97
N ILE A 117 8.93 -7.55 -23.29
CA ILE A 117 10.34 -7.79 -22.91
C ILE A 117 11.24 -6.69 -23.50
N GLN A 118 11.06 -6.34 -24.77
CA GLN A 118 11.87 -5.31 -25.44
C GLN A 118 11.77 -3.96 -24.73
N ASN A 119 10.56 -3.53 -24.39
CA ASN A 119 10.34 -2.27 -23.67
C ASN A 119 10.96 -2.30 -22.27
N GLU A 120 10.71 -3.36 -21.49
CA GLU A 120 11.17 -3.43 -20.10
C GLU A 120 12.69 -3.60 -19.98
N THR A 121 13.32 -4.33 -20.89
CA THR A 121 14.79 -4.43 -20.95
C THR A 121 15.43 -3.11 -21.40
N GLY A 122 14.69 -2.26 -22.12
CA GLY A 122 15.07 -0.89 -22.41
C GLY A 122 15.32 -0.06 -21.13
N PHE A 123 14.49 -0.22 -20.10
CA PHE A 123 14.68 0.44 -18.80
C PHE A 123 15.99 0.00 -18.14
N ILE A 124 16.27 -1.30 -18.11
CA ILE A 124 17.54 -1.83 -17.57
C ILE A 124 18.73 -1.24 -18.35
N SER A 125 18.66 -1.22 -19.68
CA SER A 125 19.72 -0.66 -20.51
C SER A 125 19.92 0.84 -20.26
N SER A 126 18.86 1.58 -19.96
CA SER A 126 18.91 3.03 -19.73
C SER A 126 19.76 3.41 -18.51
N THR A 127 19.95 2.51 -17.54
CA THR A 127 20.76 2.74 -16.32
C THR A 127 22.25 3.00 -16.60
N LYS A 128 22.74 2.70 -17.82
CA LYS A 128 24.08 3.05 -18.28
C LYS A 128 24.25 4.55 -18.58
N ASN A 129 23.14 5.27 -18.78
CA ASN A 129 23.13 6.67 -19.18
C ASN A 129 22.95 7.58 -17.95
N SER A 130 23.19 8.88 -18.13
CA SER A 130 22.93 9.89 -17.10
C SER A 130 21.45 10.09 -16.81
N VAL A 131 20.60 9.90 -17.83
CA VAL A 131 19.14 9.88 -17.73
C VAL A 131 18.68 8.44 -17.89
N TYR A 132 17.94 7.92 -16.91
CA TYR A 132 17.50 6.54 -16.87
C TYR A 132 16.06 6.46 -16.36
N GLU A 133 15.43 5.35 -16.69
CA GLU A 133 14.12 4.97 -16.20
C GLU A 133 14.21 3.59 -15.54
N LEU A 134 13.37 3.35 -14.54
CA LEU A 134 13.37 2.10 -13.78
C LEU A 134 12.05 1.36 -14.02
N SER A 135 12.16 0.06 -14.31
CA SER A 135 11.00 -0.81 -14.55
C SER A 135 10.14 -0.94 -13.30
N GLU A 136 8.82 -0.88 -13.46
CA GLU A 136 7.87 -1.19 -12.39
C GLU A 136 7.89 -2.66 -11.97
N TYR A 137 8.41 -3.54 -12.84
CA TYR A 137 8.52 -4.97 -12.62
C TYR A 137 9.80 -5.38 -11.88
N SER A 138 10.58 -4.41 -11.42
CA SER A 138 11.86 -4.65 -10.75
C SER A 138 11.73 -5.38 -9.41
N ILE A 139 10.68 -5.08 -8.65
CA ILE A 139 10.53 -5.54 -7.27
C ILE A 139 9.14 -6.13 -7.04
N GLY A 140 9.09 -7.36 -6.53
CA GLY A 140 7.85 -8.04 -6.13
C GLY A 140 7.10 -8.76 -7.26
N TRP A 141 7.64 -8.78 -8.47
CA TRP A 141 7.04 -9.42 -9.65
C TRP A 141 7.71 -10.75 -10.03
N ASP A 142 8.75 -11.15 -9.33
CA ASP A 142 9.49 -12.41 -9.53
C ASP A 142 8.66 -13.66 -9.15
N LYS A 143 7.53 -13.46 -8.47
CA LYS A 143 6.63 -14.52 -8.01
C LYS A 143 5.16 -14.09 -8.02
N SER A 144 4.28 -15.09 -8.02
CA SER A 144 2.83 -14.88 -8.06
C SER A 144 2.30 -14.14 -6.84
N ASN A 145 2.88 -14.38 -5.65
CA ASN A 145 2.42 -13.78 -4.40
C ASN A 145 3.55 -13.26 -3.52
N LEU A 146 3.39 -12.05 -2.98
CA LEU A 146 4.25 -11.52 -1.93
C LEU A 146 4.03 -12.28 -0.61
N ASN A 147 5.13 -12.61 0.05
CA ASN A 147 5.15 -13.03 1.45
C ASN A 147 5.60 -11.85 2.34
N SER A 148 5.53 -12.04 3.66
CA SER A 148 5.90 -10.99 4.61
C SER A 148 7.38 -10.55 4.51
N LYS A 149 8.29 -11.49 4.22
CA LYS A 149 9.71 -11.17 4.05
C LYS A 149 9.91 -10.22 2.87
N ASP A 150 9.15 -10.38 1.79
CA ASP A 150 9.24 -9.52 0.62
C ASP A 150 8.91 -8.07 0.95
N VAL A 151 7.89 -7.83 1.77
CA VAL A 151 7.55 -6.47 2.23
C VAL A 151 8.69 -5.87 3.08
N SER A 152 9.31 -6.67 3.95
CA SER A 152 10.46 -6.22 4.72
C SER A 152 11.69 -5.95 3.86
N ASP A 153 11.94 -6.80 2.86
CA ASP A 153 13.04 -6.63 1.91
C ASP A 153 12.82 -5.37 1.07
N ILE A 154 11.60 -5.11 0.56
CA ILE A 154 11.24 -3.88 -0.15
C ILE A 154 11.57 -2.64 0.70
N LEU A 155 11.11 -2.61 1.95
CA LEU A 155 11.39 -1.51 2.88
C LEU A 155 12.90 -1.36 3.12
N GLY A 156 13.61 -2.47 3.31
CA GLY A 156 15.06 -2.49 3.49
C GLY A 156 15.83 -1.98 2.28
N ASN A 157 15.38 -2.31 1.06
CA ASN A 157 16.02 -1.88 -0.19
C ASN A 157 15.86 -0.38 -0.42
N LEU A 158 14.78 0.21 0.11
CA LEU A 158 14.59 1.65 0.22
C LEU A 158 15.13 2.24 1.53
N ASN A 159 16.06 1.54 2.18
CA ASN A 159 16.79 1.98 3.37
C ASN A 159 15.88 2.47 4.52
N VAL A 160 14.73 1.81 4.70
CA VAL A 160 13.83 1.99 5.85
C VAL A 160 14.33 1.14 7.01
N GLU A 161 14.41 1.72 8.21
CA GLU A 161 14.85 1.01 9.40
C GLU A 161 13.80 -0.02 9.87
N GLY A 162 14.22 -1.23 10.27
CA GLY A 162 13.39 -2.15 11.06
C GLY A 162 12.20 -2.82 10.36
N GLY A 163 11.96 -2.61 9.06
CA GLY A 163 10.92 -3.30 8.28
C GLY A 163 9.53 -3.22 8.92
N TRP A 164 8.93 -4.36 9.24
CA TRP A 164 7.62 -4.42 9.92
C TRP A 164 7.55 -3.66 11.26
N ASN A 165 8.65 -3.56 12.00
CA ASN A 165 8.67 -2.78 13.25
C ASN A 165 8.44 -1.29 12.98
N SER A 166 8.85 -0.78 11.81
CA SER A 166 8.56 0.60 11.43
C SER A 166 7.10 0.80 11.07
N ILE A 167 6.46 -0.18 10.40
CA ILE A 167 5.00 -0.15 10.19
C ILE A 167 4.27 -0.13 11.53
N GLN A 168 4.67 -0.99 12.48
CA GLN A 168 4.06 -1.04 13.82
C GLN A 168 4.20 0.30 14.54
N ARG A 169 5.42 0.83 14.64
CA ARG A 169 5.70 2.11 15.30
C ARG A 169 4.92 3.25 14.64
N LEU A 170 4.88 3.30 13.32
CA LEU A 170 4.16 4.34 12.59
C LEU A 170 2.65 4.25 12.82
N SER A 171 2.10 3.03 12.85
CA SER A 171 0.69 2.80 13.17
C SER A 171 0.33 3.32 14.57
N SER A 172 1.24 3.20 15.53
CA SER A 172 1.06 3.75 16.88
C SER A 172 1.17 5.28 16.91
N ILE A 173 2.10 5.88 16.17
CA ILE A 173 2.23 7.35 16.05
C ILE A 173 0.92 7.97 15.54
N ILE A 174 0.27 7.32 14.58
CA ILE A 174 -1.01 7.80 14.04
C ILE A 174 -2.23 7.33 14.86
N ASN A 175 -2.09 6.78 16.06
CA ASN A 175 -3.20 6.26 16.87
C ASN A 175 -4.09 5.21 16.15
N CYS A 176 -3.53 4.41 15.25
CA CYS A 176 -4.19 3.28 14.59
C CYS A 176 -3.35 2.01 14.79
N SER A 177 -2.99 1.72 16.04
CA SER A 177 -2.01 0.68 16.38
C SER A 177 -2.41 -0.70 15.86
N ILE A 178 -1.53 -1.33 15.09
CA ILE A 178 -1.58 -2.77 14.78
C ILE A 178 -0.57 -3.49 15.64
N LEU A 179 -1.03 -4.48 16.40
CA LEU A 179 -0.14 -5.40 17.10
C LEU A 179 0.45 -6.40 16.11
N ASN A 180 1.78 -6.39 15.96
CA ASN A 180 2.52 -7.32 15.10
C ASN A 180 2.00 -7.36 13.64
N PRO A 181 2.24 -6.31 12.84
CA PRO A 181 1.77 -6.22 11.45
C PRO A 181 2.35 -7.32 10.53
N ASP A 182 3.52 -7.87 10.87
CA ASP A 182 4.09 -9.04 10.19
C ASP A 182 3.13 -10.24 10.30
N GLN A 183 2.73 -10.58 11.53
CA GLN A 183 1.81 -11.70 11.75
C GLN A 183 0.44 -11.45 11.11
N VAL A 184 -0.05 -10.22 11.14
CA VAL A 184 -1.29 -9.83 10.45
C VAL A 184 -1.20 -10.12 8.95
N PHE A 185 -0.12 -9.68 8.29
CA PHE A 185 0.09 -9.93 6.87
C PHE A 185 0.19 -11.44 6.56
N LYS A 186 0.93 -12.20 7.38
CA LYS A 186 1.03 -13.66 7.27
C LYS A 186 -0.32 -14.35 7.41
N ASN A 187 -1.16 -13.90 8.35
CA ASN A 187 -2.50 -14.43 8.53
C ASN A 187 -3.38 -14.18 7.30
N PHE A 188 -3.31 -12.99 6.70
CA PHE A 188 -4.04 -12.71 5.46
C PHE A 188 -3.57 -13.58 4.29
N ALA A 189 -2.26 -13.76 4.14
CA ALA A 189 -1.71 -14.65 3.11
C ALA A 189 -2.15 -16.11 3.32
N MET A 190 -2.15 -16.57 4.57
CA MET A 190 -2.60 -17.91 4.94
C MET A 190 -4.10 -18.10 4.69
N ASN A 191 -4.93 -17.11 5.06
CA ASN A 191 -6.38 -17.16 4.85
C ASN A 191 -6.74 -17.18 3.37
N ARG A 192 -6.03 -16.40 2.53
CA ARG A 192 -6.12 -16.53 1.07
C ARG A 192 -5.78 -17.94 0.61
N HIS A 193 -4.64 -18.48 1.02
CA HIS A 193 -4.18 -19.81 0.58
C HIS A 193 -5.20 -20.90 0.93
N LYS A 194 -5.71 -20.89 2.18
CA LYS A 194 -6.79 -21.80 2.61
C LYS A 194 -8.04 -21.64 1.75
N SER A 195 -8.48 -20.40 1.51
CA SER A 195 -9.71 -20.11 0.76
C SER A 195 -9.62 -20.50 -0.72
N ALA A 196 -8.43 -20.45 -1.31
CA ALA A 196 -8.21 -20.76 -2.72
C ALA A 196 -8.10 -22.27 -3.01
N HIS A 197 -7.66 -23.07 -2.02
CA HIS A 197 -7.35 -24.49 -2.24
C HIS A 197 -8.27 -25.45 -1.48
N ASN A 198 -8.92 -25.01 -0.41
CA ASN A 198 -9.84 -25.85 0.35
C ASN A 198 -11.29 -25.43 0.07
N THR A 199 -12.05 -26.32 -0.56
CA THR A 199 -13.48 -26.12 -0.87
C THR A 199 -14.34 -26.01 0.39
N ASP A 200 -13.87 -26.57 1.50
CA ASP A 200 -14.53 -26.57 2.81
C ASP A 200 -13.96 -25.49 3.74
N ALA A 201 -13.11 -24.58 3.23
CA ALA A 201 -12.68 -23.43 4.00
C ALA A 201 -13.91 -22.61 4.44
N ASP A 202 -13.86 -22.02 5.63
CA ASP A 202 -14.87 -21.09 6.09
C ASP A 202 -14.21 -19.83 6.64
N SER A 203 -14.02 -18.85 5.75
CA SER A 203 -13.50 -17.54 6.15
C SER A 203 -14.52 -16.83 7.04
N LEU A 204 -14.10 -16.43 8.24
CA LEU A 204 -14.96 -15.72 9.18
C LEU A 204 -15.25 -14.30 8.67
N LEU A 205 -16.48 -13.83 8.88
CA LEU A 205 -16.85 -12.45 8.52
C LEU A 205 -16.00 -11.43 9.28
N THR A 206 -15.72 -11.68 10.56
CA THR A 206 -14.89 -10.84 11.41
C THR A 206 -13.46 -10.69 10.89
N ASP A 207 -12.93 -11.73 10.22
CA ASP A 207 -11.60 -11.67 9.61
C ASP A 207 -11.60 -10.72 8.40
N LEU A 208 -12.67 -10.76 7.61
CA LEU A 208 -12.86 -9.86 6.47
C LEU A 208 -13.08 -8.41 6.93
N GLU A 209 -13.81 -8.19 8.01
CA GLU A 209 -14.00 -6.87 8.61
C GLU A 209 -12.67 -6.32 9.15
N SER A 210 -11.94 -7.12 9.91
CA SER A 210 -10.60 -6.77 10.42
C SER A 210 -9.61 -6.47 9.29
N PHE A 211 -9.70 -7.20 8.17
CA PHE A 211 -8.88 -6.97 6.99
C PHE A 211 -9.03 -5.54 6.44
N ILE A 212 -10.25 -4.97 6.42
CA ILE A 212 -10.49 -3.62 5.87
C ILE A 212 -9.64 -2.59 6.59
N ASP A 213 -9.67 -2.57 7.91
CA ASP A 213 -8.98 -1.56 8.70
C ASP A 213 -7.48 -1.83 8.74
N GLN A 214 -7.08 -3.08 8.96
CA GLN A 214 -5.67 -3.45 9.06
C GLN A 214 -4.92 -3.28 7.74
N SER A 215 -5.53 -3.63 6.61
CA SER A 215 -4.92 -3.45 5.29
C SER A 215 -4.70 -1.98 4.95
N LYS A 216 -5.65 -1.09 5.29
CA LYS A 216 -5.50 0.36 5.10
C LYS A 216 -4.35 0.93 5.93
N ILE A 217 -4.22 0.51 7.18
CA ILE A 217 -3.13 0.96 8.05
C ILE A 217 -1.77 0.47 7.51
N ILE A 218 -1.67 -0.81 7.12
CA ILE A 218 -0.44 -1.35 6.50
C ILE A 218 -0.11 -0.57 5.23
N ALA A 219 -1.09 -0.37 4.34
CA ALA A 219 -0.91 0.35 3.08
C ALA A 219 -0.44 1.79 3.31
N PHE A 220 -1.08 2.52 4.23
CA PHE A 220 -0.70 3.88 4.59
C PHE A 220 0.73 3.95 5.16
N CYS A 221 1.06 3.08 6.12
CA CYS A 221 2.36 3.09 6.78
C CYS A 221 3.47 2.72 5.78
N PHE A 222 3.25 1.70 4.96
CA PHE A 222 4.15 1.32 3.88
C PHE A 222 4.39 2.49 2.93
N ASP A 223 3.34 3.12 2.41
CA ASP A 223 3.43 4.24 1.48
C ASP A 223 4.17 5.45 2.08
N SER A 224 3.85 5.81 3.32
CA SER A 224 4.48 6.95 3.97
C SER A 224 5.98 6.74 4.18
N LEU A 225 6.40 5.52 4.53
CA LEU A 225 7.82 5.17 4.71
C LEU A 225 8.58 5.23 3.37
N ILE A 226 8.05 4.64 2.30
CA ILE A 226 8.73 4.66 1.00
C ILE A 226 8.73 6.05 0.37
N CYS A 227 7.69 6.86 0.57
CA CYS A 227 7.66 8.27 0.16
C CYS A 227 8.73 9.08 0.88
N LYS A 228 8.92 8.83 2.18
CA LYS A 228 9.97 9.49 2.95
C LYS A 228 11.36 9.12 2.44
N SER A 229 11.62 7.84 2.15
CA SER A 229 12.86 7.41 1.48
C SER A 229 13.06 8.10 0.12
N LEU A 230 12.00 8.17 -0.70
CA LEU A 230 12.04 8.87 -1.97
C LEU A 230 12.40 10.36 -1.81
N SER A 231 11.91 11.03 -0.77
CA SER A 231 12.27 12.43 -0.50
C SER A 231 13.77 12.63 -0.30
N TYR A 232 14.45 11.68 0.35
CA TYR A 232 15.90 11.72 0.54
C TYR A 232 16.66 11.49 -0.76
N ILE A 233 16.20 10.57 -1.61
CA ILE A 233 16.76 10.35 -2.95
C ILE A 233 16.56 11.60 -3.82
N ARG A 234 15.36 12.18 -3.85
CA ARG A 234 15.03 13.39 -4.62
C ARG A 234 15.88 14.60 -4.24
N SER A 235 16.27 14.69 -2.98
CA SER A 235 17.14 15.76 -2.47
C SER A 235 18.64 15.44 -2.59
N ASN A 236 19.02 14.32 -3.22
CA ASN A 236 20.38 13.82 -3.31
C ASN A 236 21.09 13.79 -1.94
N ASN A 237 20.36 13.36 -0.90
CA ASN A 237 20.89 13.33 0.46
C ASN A 237 22.04 12.32 0.57
N THR A 238 23.28 12.81 0.68
CA THR A 238 24.50 11.99 0.67
C THR A 238 24.54 10.97 1.80
N ASN A 239 24.05 11.32 2.99
CA ASN A 239 24.00 10.39 4.12
C ASN A 239 23.02 9.24 3.86
N PHE A 240 21.89 9.51 3.21
CA PHE A 240 20.93 8.48 2.86
C PHE A 240 21.45 7.56 1.75
N LEU A 241 22.05 8.14 0.71
CA LEU A 241 22.63 7.40 -0.42
C LEU A 241 23.83 6.53 0.02
N ASN A 242 24.62 7.00 0.99
CA ASN A 242 25.72 6.25 1.61
C ASN A 242 25.29 5.36 2.78
N LEU A 243 23.98 5.17 2.99
CA LEU A 243 23.41 4.28 4.01
C LEU A 243 23.74 4.64 5.49
N THR A 244 24.21 5.86 5.76
CA THR A 244 24.47 6.36 7.13
C THR A 244 23.22 6.97 7.76
N LEU A 245 22.28 7.46 6.95
CA LEU A 245 20.94 7.86 7.35
C LEU A 245 19.94 6.81 6.89
N LYS A 246 18.96 6.45 7.73
CA LYS A 246 17.84 5.56 7.39
C LYS A 246 16.51 6.29 7.58
N THR A 247 15.50 5.89 6.83
CA THR A 247 14.13 6.38 7.05
C THR A 247 13.57 5.77 8.33
N LYS A 248 13.12 6.62 9.26
CA LYS A 248 12.48 6.21 10.51
C LYS A 248 11.04 6.72 10.60
N PRO A 249 10.16 6.01 11.33
CA PRO A 249 8.78 6.46 11.57
C PRO A 249 8.68 7.89 12.13
N LEU A 250 9.61 8.28 12.99
CA LEU A 250 9.65 9.60 13.63
C LEU A 250 10.05 10.73 12.67
N ASP A 251 10.61 10.42 11.51
CA ASP A 251 11.00 11.43 10.50
C ASP A 251 9.81 11.90 9.66
N ILE A 252 8.67 11.21 9.78
CA ILE A 252 7.44 11.49 9.02
C ILE A 252 6.61 12.49 9.82
N LYS A 253 6.33 13.64 9.22
CA LYS A 253 5.51 14.69 9.82
C LYS A 253 4.07 14.52 9.36
N PHE A 254 3.13 14.65 10.29
CA PHE A 254 1.71 14.43 10.01
C PHE A 254 0.87 15.68 10.24
N ARG A 255 -0.06 15.86 9.31
CA ARG A 255 -1.23 16.71 9.45
C ARG A 255 -2.46 15.81 9.39
N TYR A 256 -3.43 16.06 10.26
CA TYR A 256 -4.64 15.25 10.34
C TYR A 256 -5.84 16.05 9.92
N LEU A 257 -6.76 15.40 9.22
CA LEU A 257 -8.10 15.89 8.95
C LEU A 257 -9.09 14.86 9.49
N ASN A 258 -9.65 15.11 10.67
CA ASN A 258 -10.54 14.19 11.35
C ASN A 258 -11.98 14.68 11.30
N GLU A 259 -12.91 13.78 11.07
CA GLU A 259 -14.34 14.02 11.30
C GLU A 259 -14.65 13.95 12.79
N VAL A 260 -15.31 14.98 13.33
CA VAL A 260 -15.70 15.09 14.73
C VAL A 260 -17.08 15.73 14.80
N SER A 261 -18.09 14.96 15.20
CA SER A 261 -19.48 15.40 15.35
C SER A 261 -20.03 16.09 14.10
N GLY A 262 -19.83 15.46 12.93
CA GLY A 262 -20.30 15.96 11.63
C GLY A 262 -19.55 17.19 11.08
N LYS A 263 -18.42 17.59 11.69
CA LYS A 263 -17.52 18.63 11.18
C LYS A 263 -16.12 18.07 10.95
N TRP A 264 -15.43 18.61 9.97
CA TRP A 264 -14.03 18.28 9.70
C TRP A 264 -13.12 19.22 10.46
N LYS A 265 -12.18 18.67 11.21
CA LYS A 265 -11.19 19.41 12.03
C LYS A 265 -9.78 19.05 11.61
N GLU A 266 -8.98 20.07 11.37
CA GLU A 266 -7.58 19.95 11.01
C GLU A 266 -6.69 20.02 12.25
N PHE A 267 -5.72 19.13 12.39
CA PHE A 267 -4.74 19.11 13.48
C PHE A 267 -3.32 19.00 12.93
N ALA A 268 -2.36 19.65 13.60
CA ALA A 268 -0.95 19.63 13.23
C ALA A 268 -0.11 19.02 14.37
N ASN A 269 1.03 18.42 14.02
CA ASN A 269 2.05 17.96 14.98
C ASN A 269 1.52 17.02 16.08
N ASN A 270 0.59 16.12 15.73
CA ASN A 270 -0.07 15.20 16.68
C ASN A 270 -0.77 15.93 17.87
N ASN A 271 -1.03 17.23 17.76
CA ASN A 271 -1.76 17.97 18.77
C ASN A 271 -3.26 17.93 18.49
N PHE A 272 -3.95 16.99 19.14
CA PHE A 272 -5.40 16.82 19.01
C PHE A 272 -6.23 17.69 19.97
N SER A 273 -5.58 18.47 20.86
CA SER A 273 -6.28 19.31 21.84
C SER A 273 -6.89 20.57 21.22
N ARG A 274 -6.26 21.13 20.18
CA ARG A 274 -6.70 22.35 19.52
C ARG A 274 -6.66 22.18 18.01
N ALA A 275 -7.84 22.22 17.40
CA ALA A 275 -7.95 22.23 15.95
C ALA A 275 -7.33 23.51 15.39
N PHE A 276 -6.54 23.37 14.33
CA PHE A 276 -5.99 24.49 13.56
C PHE A 276 -7.10 25.21 12.79
N ARG A 277 -7.98 24.43 12.14
CA ARG A 277 -9.19 24.90 11.45
C ARG A 277 -10.31 23.88 11.57
N SER A 278 -11.54 24.33 11.34
CA SER A 278 -12.71 23.47 11.26
C SER A 278 -13.68 23.96 10.19
N ASN A 279 -14.30 23.04 9.45
CA ASN A 279 -15.28 23.35 8.42
C ASN A 279 -16.33 22.22 8.34
N SER A 280 -17.56 22.52 7.97
CA SER A 280 -18.58 21.52 7.64
C SER A 280 -18.41 20.98 6.22
N ASP A 281 -17.91 21.79 5.28
CA ASP A 281 -17.61 21.33 3.93
C ASP A 281 -16.25 20.62 3.88
N TYR A 282 -16.32 19.30 3.63
CA TYR A 282 -15.16 18.43 3.48
C TYR A 282 -14.22 18.88 2.35
N MET A 283 -14.76 19.26 1.19
CA MET A 283 -13.92 19.54 0.01
C MET A 283 -13.13 20.82 0.19
N THR A 284 -13.75 21.85 0.77
CA THR A 284 -13.06 23.11 1.10
C THR A 284 -11.91 22.88 2.06
N ILE A 285 -12.13 22.26 3.22
CA ILE A 285 -11.05 22.05 4.21
C ILE A 285 -9.99 21.07 3.72
N LEU A 286 -10.36 20.08 2.91
CA LEU A 286 -9.41 19.16 2.28
C LEU A 286 -8.42 19.90 1.39
N ASN A 287 -8.91 20.75 0.49
CA ASN A 287 -8.06 21.48 -0.45
C ASN A 287 -7.10 22.43 0.29
N GLU A 288 -7.61 23.14 1.30
CA GLU A 288 -6.76 23.99 2.12
C GLU A 288 -5.72 23.22 2.93
N ALA A 289 -6.10 22.06 3.51
CA ALA A 289 -5.19 21.21 4.26
C ALA A 289 -4.10 20.60 3.37
N LYS A 290 -4.42 20.25 2.11
CA LYS A 290 -3.43 19.81 1.11
C LYS A 290 -2.39 20.88 0.83
N LEU A 291 -2.80 22.13 0.59
CA LEU A 291 -1.87 23.24 0.36
C LEU A 291 -0.92 23.44 1.54
N ARG A 292 -1.45 23.37 2.78
CA ARG A 292 -0.64 23.48 4.00
C ARG A 292 0.28 22.28 4.23
N ALA A 293 -0.20 21.07 3.98
CA ALA A 293 0.64 19.87 4.09
C ALA A 293 1.79 19.91 3.08
N GLN A 294 1.50 20.36 1.85
CA GLN A 294 2.50 20.55 0.80
C GLN A 294 3.53 21.62 1.17
N SER A 295 3.11 22.78 1.68
CA SER A 295 4.08 23.83 2.08
C SER A 295 5.02 23.39 3.22
N ASN A 296 4.59 22.43 4.04
CA ASN A 296 5.34 21.97 5.21
C ASN A 296 6.02 20.61 5.03
N ASN A 297 5.92 19.99 3.83
CA ASN A 297 6.41 18.64 3.54
C ASN A 297 5.88 17.60 4.55
N GLU A 298 4.56 17.60 4.75
CA GLU A 298 3.84 16.73 5.68
C GLU A 298 3.00 15.69 4.92
N VAL A 299 2.72 14.57 5.59
CA VAL A 299 1.69 13.63 5.16
C VAL A 299 0.35 14.09 5.71
N LEU A 300 -0.63 14.30 4.83
CA LEU A 300 -2.01 14.58 5.23
C LEU A 300 -2.76 13.25 5.39
N LEU A 301 -3.13 12.91 6.62
CA LEU A 301 -3.93 11.73 6.94
C LEU A 301 -5.38 12.13 7.25
N ILE A 302 -6.32 11.49 6.57
CA ILE A 302 -7.76 11.76 6.73
C ILE A 302 -8.41 10.59 7.43
N LYS A 303 -9.20 10.89 8.46
CA LYS A 303 -9.87 9.87 9.28
C LYS A 303 -11.34 10.16 9.47
N PHE A 304 -12.11 9.08 9.52
CA PHE A 304 -13.49 9.11 9.98
C PHE A 304 -13.56 9.33 11.50
N GLU A 305 -14.76 9.62 11.99
CA GLU A 305 -15.03 9.76 13.43
C GLU A 305 -14.72 8.48 14.21
N SER A 306 -14.82 7.31 13.56
CA SER A 306 -14.40 6.01 14.10
C SER A 306 -12.87 5.84 14.22
N ASN A 307 -12.08 6.87 13.89
CA ASN A 307 -10.62 6.85 13.79
C ASN A 307 -10.06 5.93 12.69
N ALA A 308 -10.92 5.31 11.87
CA ALA A 308 -10.52 4.56 10.69
C ALA A 308 -9.94 5.47 9.61
N ILE A 309 -8.93 4.98 8.89
CA ILE A 309 -8.31 5.72 7.78
C ILE A 309 -9.31 5.82 6.62
N ARG A 310 -9.58 7.06 6.20
CA ARG A 310 -10.39 7.37 5.03
C ARG A 310 -9.53 7.46 3.78
N ASP A 311 -8.49 8.29 3.83
CA ASP A 311 -7.62 8.60 2.70
C ASP A 311 -6.32 9.24 3.22
N TRP A 312 -5.29 9.36 2.37
CA TRP A 312 -4.05 10.07 2.68
C TRP A 312 -3.38 10.69 1.46
N TYR A 313 -2.51 11.66 1.70
CA TYR A 313 -1.70 12.34 0.69
C TYR A 313 -0.27 12.54 1.20
N ASN A 314 0.70 12.09 0.40
CA ASN A 314 2.12 12.25 0.68
C ASN A 314 2.67 13.48 -0.06
N PHE A 315 3.13 14.49 0.70
CA PHE A 315 3.77 15.69 0.15
C PHE A 315 5.23 15.86 0.57
N GLN A 316 5.84 14.79 1.10
CA GLN A 316 7.23 14.81 1.55
C GLN A 316 8.23 14.80 0.39
#